data_AF-A0A7X6ZRS4-F1
#
_entry.id   AF-A0A7X6ZRS4-F1
#
_cell.length_a   1.000
_cell.length_b   1.000
_cell.length_c   1.000
_cell.angle_alpha   90.00
_cell.angle_beta   90.00
_cell.angle_gamma   90.00
#
_symmetry.space_group_name_H-M   'P 1'
#
loop_
_entity.id
_entity.type
_entity.pdbx_description
1 polymer ?
#
loop_
_entity_poly.entity_id
_entity_poly.type
_entity_poly.pdbx_seq_one_letter_code
_entity_poly.pdbx_strand_id
1 'polypeptide(L)'
;SHTVTAETVENWPTPILFTGFTIGLALKTGPGLLALPEFHPVRRAYELHPANPLVNGRPSWDQMAVLAAVYGPDCFWELGPVGVNRIASDGSNKWQKESQGTHAYLVEKVEPGKVAAKIESLMLGNIL
;
A
#
# COMPACT_ATOMS: atom_id res chain seq x y z
N SER A 1 -17.64 3.39 8.47
CA SER A 1 -17.67 3.14 9.92
C SER A 1 -16.84 1.91 10.22
N HIS A 2 -16.14 1.86 11.36
CA HIS A 2 -15.38 0.69 11.84
C HIS A 2 -16.18 -0.61 11.77
N THR A 3 -17.51 -0.55 11.90
CA THR A 3 -18.44 -1.68 11.73
C THR A 3 -18.36 -2.35 10.36
N VAL A 4 -18.26 -1.56 9.28
CA VAL A 4 -18.18 -2.11 7.90
C VAL A 4 -16.82 -2.78 7.70
N THR A 5 -15.76 -2.20 8.24
CA THR A 5 -14.42 -2.80 8.20
C THR A 5 -14.40 -4.12 8.98
N ALA A 6 -14.95 -4.14 10.19
CA ALA A 6 -15.06 -5.35 11.01
C ALA A 6 -15.84 -6.45 10.28
N GLU A 7 -17.04 -6.14 9.80
CA GLU A 7 -17.90 -7.07 9.06
C GLU A 7 -17.19 -7.65 7.83
N THR A 8 -16.50 -6.81 7.06
CA THR A 8 -15.76 -7.23 5.87
C THR A 8 -14.59 -8.13 6.24
N VAL A 9 -13.78 -7.73 7.22
CA VAL A 9 -12.58 -8.48 7.62
C VAL A 9 -12.95 -9.81 8.27
N GLU A 10 -14.05 -9.89 9.01
CA GLU A 10 -14.48 -11.11 9.69
C GLU A 10 -15.14 -12.13 8.74
N ASN A 11 -15.86 -11.66 7.72
CA ASN A 11 -16.71 -12.52 6.89
C ASN A 11 -16.24 -12.65 5.43
N TRP A 12 -15.06 -12.13 5.07
CA TRP A 12 -14.56 -12.26 3.70
C TRP A 12 -14.32 -13.74 3.35
N PRO A 13 -14.85 -14.24 2.22
CA PRO A 13 -14.85 -15.67 1.92
C PRO A 13 -13.50 -16.23 1.44
N THR A 14 -12.53 -15.36 1.15
CA THR A 14 -11.22 -15.75 0.62
C THR A 14 -10.08 -15.21 1.49
N PRO A 15 -8.83 -15.60 1.25
CA PRO A 15 -7.70 -14.99 1.96
C PRO A 15 -7.65 -13.46 1.79
N ILE A 16 -7.20 -12.76 2.83
CA ILE A 16 -6.98 -11.31 2.83
C ILE A 16 -5.48 -11.03 3.02
N LEU A 17 -4.92 -10.16 2.18
CA LEU A 17 -3.58 -9.63 2.34
C LEU A 17 -3.63 -8.15 2.76
N PHE A 18 -3.04 -7.82 3.91
CA PHE A 18 -2.95 -6.45 4.41
C PHE A 18 -1.59 -5.82 4.06
N THR A 19 -1.60 -4.62 3.46
CA THR A 19 -0.36 -3.91 3.10
C THR A 19 0.22 -3.04 4.21
N GLY A 20 -0.47 -2.86 5.34
CA GLY A 20 0.05 -2.22 6.55
C GLY A 20 0.32 -0.72 6.45
N PHE A 21 -0.09 0.04 7.48
CA PHE A 21 0.10 1.49 7.50
C PHE A 21 1.58 1.90 7.52
N THR A 22 2.36 1.28 8.42
CA THR A 22 3.75 1.70 8.72
C THR A 22 4.68 1.58 7.51
N ILE A 23 4.61 0.48 6.75
CA ILE A 23 5.49 0.29 5.60
C ILE A 23 5.12 1.23 4.45
N GLY A 24 3.82 1.49 4.22
CA GLY A 24 3.38 2.45 3.22
C GLY A 24 3.74 3.90 3.54
N LEU A 25 3.90 4.25 4.82
CA LEU A 25 4.28 5.60 5.26
C LEU A 25 5.68 6.00 4.77
N ALA A 26 6.62 5.03 4.72
CA ALA A 26 7.97 5.23 4.22
C ALA A 26 8.07 5.23 2.68
N LEU A 27 7.08 4.64 1.99
CA LEU A 27 7.01 4.54 0.53
C LEU A 27 6.47 5.82 -0.10
N LYS A 28 7.34 6.82 -0.30
CA LYS A 28 6.92 8.12 -0.85
C LYS A 28 7.16 8.25 -2.35
N THR A 29 6.11 8.55 -3.10
CA THR A 29 6.14 8.84 -4.55
C THR A 29 5.56 10.22 -4.86
N GLY A 30 5.84 10.77 -6.03
CA GLY A 30 5.32 12.05 -6.48
C GLY A 30 6.35 12.98 -7.11
N PRO A 31 7.53 13.20 -6.49
CA PRO A 31 8.50 14.16 -7.01
C PRO A 31 8.95 13.88 -8.44
N GLY A 32 9.09 12.61 -8.83
CA GLY A 32 9.47 12.24 -10.20
C GLY A 32 8.44 12.68 -11.26
N LEU A 33 7.17 12.91 -10.89
CA LEU A 33 6.13 13.37 -11.81
C LEU A 33 6.39 14.77 -12.36
N LEU A 34 7.29 15.55 -11.76
CA LEU A 34 7.74 16.83 -12.33
C LEU A 34 8.42 16.67 -13.70
N ALA A 35 8.90 15.47 -14.05
CA ALA A 35 9.43 15.17 -15.37
C ALA A 35 8.35 15.04 -16.47
N LEU A 36 7.07 14.89 -16.09
CA LEU A 36 5.96 14.81 -17.05
C LEU A 36 5.47 16.19 -17.46
N PRO A 37 4.82 16.36 -18.63
CA PRO A 37 4.20 17.64 -19.01
C PRO A 37 3.18 18.12 -17.96
N GLU A 38 3.02 19.44 -17.82
CA GLU A 38 2.10 20.04 -16.83
C GLU A 38 0.65 19.59 -16.98
N PHE A 39 0.20 19.36 -18.22
CA PHE A 39 -1.15 18.87 -18.51
C PHE A 39 -1.31 17.36 -18.30
N HIS A 40 -0.26 16.63 -17.92
CA HIS A 40 -0.36 15.19 -17.69
C HIS A 40 -1.29 14.92 -16.49
N PRO A 41 -2.33 14.08 -16.63
CA PRO A 41 -3.38 13.96 -15.63
C PRO A 41 -2.86 13.50 -14.25
N VAL A 42 -1.88 12.58 -14.23
CA VAL A 42 -1.28 12.10 -12.98
C VAL A 42 -0.47 13.19 -12.28
N ARG A 43 0.31 13.99 -13.03
CA ARG A 43 1.05 15.12 -12.47
C ARG A 43 0.08 16.16 -11.92
N ARG A 44 -0.97 16.47 -12.69
CA ARG A 44 -1.99 17.46 -12.29
C ARG A 44 -2.75 17.04 -11.02
N ALA A 45 -3.07 15.76 -10.88
CA ALA A 45 -3.69 15.24 -9.67
C ALA A 45 -2.79 15.40 -8.43
N TYR A 46 -1.49 15.16 -8.58
CA TYR A 46 -0.51 15.36 -7.51
C TYR A 46 -0.31 16.85 -7.19
N GLU A 47 -0.27 17.72 -8.19
CA GLU A 47 -0.17 19.17 -8.01
C GLU A 47 -1.33 19.75 -7.22
N LEU A 48 -2.56 19.31 -7.51
CA LEU A 48 -3.78 19.77 -6.84
C LEU A 48 -3.96 19.19 -5.43
N HIS A 49 -3.17 18.19 -5.04
CA HIS A 49 -3.31 17.56 -3.74
C HIS A 49 -2.76 18.48 -2.62
N PRO A 50 -3.53 18.73 -1.54
CA PRO A 50 -3.19 19.75 -0.53
C PRO A 50 -1.88 19.49 0.22
N ALA A 51 -1.43 18.24 0.29
CA ALA A 51 -0.15 17.86 0.91
C ALA A 51 1.10 18.19 0.07
N ASN A 52 0.95 18.80 -1.12
CA ASN A 52 2.04 19.11 -2.04
C ASN A 52 3.00 17.93 -2.32
N PRO A 53 2.48 16.80 -2.82
CA PRO A 53 3.24 15.57 -2.99
C PRO A 53 4.33 15.63 -4.07
N LEU A 54 4.27 16.62 -4.98
CA LEU A 54 5.36 16.88 -5.94
C LEU A 54 6.65 17.35 -5.24
N VAL A 55 6.56 17.91 -4.03
CA VAL A 55 7.72 18.36 -3.24
C VAL A 55 7.98 17.42 -2.07
N ASN A 56 6.93 17.07 -1.32
CA ASN A 56 7.06 16.34 -0.06
C ASN A 56 7.10 14.82 -0.23
N GLY A 57 6.75 14.34 -1.42
CA GLY A 57 6.35 12.96 -1.64
C GLY A 57 5.04 12.60 -0.93
N ARG A 58 4.39 11.54 -1.39
CA ARG A 58 3.16 11.00 -0.80
C ARG A 58 3.32 9.53 -0.46
N PRO A 59 2.98 9.11 0.77
CA PRO A 59 2.85 7.70 1.10
C PRO A 59 1.99 6.96 0.06
N SER A 60 2.50 5.83 -0.41
CA SER A 60 1.97 5.13 -1.59
C SER A 60 1.18 3.88 -1.19
N TRP A 61 0.31 3.99 -0.18
CA TRP A 61 -0.47 2.86 0.38
C TRP A 61 -1.30 2.13 -0.68
N ASP A 62 -1.96 2.88 -1.56
CA ASP A 62 -2.80 2.28 -2.61
C ASP A 62 -1.94 1.69 -3.73
N GLN A 63 -0.90 2.40 -4.15
CA GLN A 63 -0.01 1.92 -5.21
C GLN A 63 0.77 0.67 -4.79
N MET A 64 1.18 0.57 -3.51
CA MET A 64 1.83 -0.65 -3.02
C MET A 64 0.87 -1.84 -2.99
N ALA A 65 -0.42 -1.62 -2.68
CA ALA A 65 -1.43 -2.68 -2.72
C ALA A 65 -1.63 -3.20 -4.14
N VAL A 66 -1.70 -2.29 -5.12
CA VAL A 66 -1.76 -2.65 -6.54
C VAL A 66 -0.49 -3.37 -6.98
N LEU A 67 0.69 -2.89 -6.58
CA LEU A 67 1.96 -3.53 -6.93
C LEU A 67 2.03 -4.97 -6.40
N ALA A 68 1.66 -5.19 -5.14
CA ALA A 68 1.61 -6.52 -4.53
C ALA A 68 0.59 -7.44 -5.23
N ALA A 69 -0.56 -6.91 -5.65
CA ALA A 69 -1.58 -7.68 -6.36
C ALA A 69 -1.14 -8.09 -7.78
N VAL A 70 -0.41 -7.23 -8.49
CA VAL A 70 -0.01 -7.46 -9.88
C VAL A 70 1.27 -8.28 -9.99
N TYR A 71 2.30 -7.95 -9.22
CA TYR A 71 3.61 -8.62 -9.29
C TYR A 71 3.70 -9.83 -8.35
N GLY A 72 2.79 -9.93 -7.39
CA GLY A 72 2.92 -10.82 -6.25
C GLY A 72 3.70 -10.17 -5.10
N PRO A 73 3.37 -10.48 -3.85
CA PRO A 73 3.99 -9.85 -2.68
C PRO A 73 5.48 -10.16 -2.57
N ASP A 74 5.89 -11.38 -2.93
CA ASP A 74 7.26 -11.89 -2.72
C ASP A 74 8.33 -11.17 -3.56
N CYS A 75 7.92 -10.40 -4.58
CA CYS A 75 8.84 -9.58 -5.38
C CYS A 75 9.47 -8.44 -4.56
N PHE A 76 8.74 -7.89 -3.59
CA PHE A 76 9.17 -6.68 -2.85
C PHE A 76 9.05 -6.82 -1.33
N TRP A 77 8.24 -7.77 -0.86
CA TRP A 77 7.91 -7.97 0.55
C TRP A 77 8.02 -9.45 0.93
N GLU A 78 7.96 -9.70 2.23
CA GLU A 78 7.68 -11.02 2.79
C GLU A 78 6.26 -11.05 3.34
N LEU A 79 5.69 -12.25 3.48
CA LEU A 79 4.46 -12.44 4.22
C LEU A 79 4.77 -12.67 5.69
N GLY A 80 4.13 -11.89 6.56
CA GLY A 80 4.13 -12.14 8.00
C GLY A 80 3.44 -13.46 8.35
N PRO A 81 3.53 -13.90 9.62
CA PRO A 81 2.88 -15.12 10.07
C PRO A 81 1.37 -15.07 9.83
N VAL A 82 0.81 -16.16 9.30
CA VAL A 82 -0.64 -16.32 9.11
C VAL A 82 -1.42 -16.07 10.39
N GLY A 83 -2.61 -15.52 10.24
CA GLY A 83 -3.45 -15.17 11.37
C GLY A 83 -4.74 -14.49 10.95
N VAL A 84 -5.27 -13.68 11.86
CA VAL A 84 -6.48 -12.88 11.65
C VAL A 84 -6.24 -11.47 12.16
N ASN A 85 -6.79 -10.49 11.44
CA ASN A 85 -6.75 -9.09 11.83
C ASN A 85 -8.06 -8.78 12.55
N ARG A 86 -8.03 -8.56 13.86
CA ARG A 86 -9.23 -8.29 14.66
C ARG A 86 -9.47 -6.79 14.73
N ILE A 87 -10.66 -6.34 14.34
CA ILE A 87 -11.07 -4.93 14.40
C ILE A 87 -11.86 -4.72 15.69
N ALA A 88 -11.43 -3.76 16.51
CA ALA A 88 -12.13 -3.38 17.73
C ALA A 88 -13.26 -2.36 17.44
N SER A 89 -14.15 -2.20 18.41
CA SER A 89 -15.29 -1.26 18.30
C SER A 89 -14.87 0.21 18.16
N ASP A 90 -13.66 0.58 18.59
CA ASP A 90 -13.09 1.91 18.41
C ASP A 90 -12.39 2.08 17.04
N GLY A 91 -12.38 1.04 16.20
CA GLY A 91 -11.74 1.03 14.89
C GLY A 91 -10.24 0.72 14.92
N SER A 92 -9.64 0.54 16.09
CA SER A 92 -8.29 -0.01 16.19
C SER A 92 -8.27 -1.47 15.75
N ASN A 93 -7.08 -1.98 15.42
CA ASN A 93 -6.95 -3.36 15.00
C ASN A 93 -5.71 -4.04 15.62
N LYS A 94 -5.80 -5.35 15.80
CA LYS A 94 -4.72 -6.17 16.36
C LYS A 94 -4.54 -7.45 15.56
N TRP A 95 -3.28 -7.79 15.29
CA TRP A 95 -2.93 -9.08 14.71
C TRP A 95 -3.04 -10.20 15.76
N GLN A 96 -3.75 -11.27 15.41
CA GLN A 96 -3.83 -12.49 16.20
C GLN A 96 -3.26 -13.64 15.37
N LYS A 97 -2.16 -14.25 15.83
CA LYS A 97 -1.57 -15.41 15.16
C LYS A 97 -2.51 -16.61 15.34
N GLU A 98 -2.94 -17.19 14.22
CA GLU A 98 -3.84 -18.34 14.17
C GLU A 98 -3.38 -19.26 13.04
N SER A 99 -3.07 -20.52 13.34
CA SER A 99 -2.47 -21.45 12.37
C SER A 99 -3.39 -21.82 11.21
N GLN A 100 -4.70 -21.61 11.36
CA GLN A 100 -5.73 -21.80 10.34
C GLN A 100 -6.31 -20.46 9.86
N GLY A 101 -5.70 -19.33 10.23
CA GLY A 101 -6.11 -18.01 9.79
C GLY A 101 -5.88 -17.82 8.29
N THR A 102 -6.82 -17.15 7.63
CA THR A 102 -6.77 -16.88 6.18
C THR A 102 -6.18 -15.51 5.87
N HIS A 103 -5.73 -14.75 6.87
CA HIS A 103 -5.16 -13.42 6.65
C HIS A 103 -3.63 -13.49 6.69
N ALA A 104 -3.00 -12.64 5.88
CA ALA A 104 -1.58 -12.34 5.93
C ALA A 104 -1.36 -10.82 5.88
N TYR A 105 -0.16 -10.37 6.24
CA TYR A 105 0.24 -8.98 6.07
C TYR A 105 1.65 -8.89 5.49
N LEU A 106 1.94 -7.80 4.79
CA LEU A 106 3.24 -7.54 4.21
C LEU A 106 4.25 -7.13 5.29
N VAL A 107 5.45 -7.69 5.19
CA VAL A 107 6.64 -7.33 5.96
C VAL A 107 7.69 -6.80 5.00
N GLU A 108 8.43 -5.77 5.43
CA GLU A 108 9.50 -5.18 4.63
C GLU A 108 10.58 -6.24 4.30
N LYS A 109 10.90 -6.34 3.01
CA LYS A 109 11.97 -7.20 2.47
C LYS A 109 12.93 -6.39 1.62
N VAL A 110 12.36 -5.55 0.75
CA VAL A 110 13.09 -4.57 -0.04
C VAL A 110 12.97 -3.20 0.61
N GLU A 111 14.07 -2.45 0.61
CA GLU A 111 14.13 -1.08 1.12
C GLU A 111 13.01 -0.21 0.53
N PRO A 112 12.27 0.56 1.34
CA PRO A 112 11.14 1.35 0.87
C PRO A 112 11.47 2.30 -0.29
N GLY A 113 12.64 2.95 -0.27
CA GLY A 113 13.05 3.85 -1.35
C GLY A 113 13.10 3.17 -2.73
N LYS A 114 13.52 1.90 -2.78
CA LYS A 114 13.60 1.12 -4.03
C LYS A 114 12.22 0.72 -4.54
N VAL A 115 11.33 0.34 -3.64
CA VAL A 115 9.94 0.02 -4.00
C VAL A 115 9.22 1.28 -4.47
N ALA A 116 9.41 2.41 -3.79
CA ALA A 116 8.88 3.71 -4.21
C ALA A 116 9.39 4.12 -5.60
N ALA A 117 10.70 3.94 -5.87
CA ALA A 117 11.27 4.19 -7.19
C ALA A 117 10.63 3.30 -8.28
N LYS A 118 10.36 2.02 -7.98
CA LYS A 118 9.65 1.13 -8.93
C LYS A 118 8.21 1.58 -9.17
N ILE A 119 7.48 1.97 -8.13
CA ILE A 119 6.12 2.51 -8.28
C ILE A 119 6.16 3.79 -9.13
N GLU A 120 7.07 4.72 -8.82
CA GLU A 120 7.17 5.98 -9.54
C GLU A 120 7.59 5.77 -11.01
N SER A 121 8.48 4.82 -11.30
CA SER A 121 8.84 4.48 -12.69
C SER A 121 7.62 3.99 -13.48
N LEU A 122 6.78 3.15 -12.86
CA LEU A 122 5.53 2.69 -13.48
C LEU A 122 4.54 3.84 -13.71
N MET A 123 4.45 4.79 -12.77
CA MET A 123 3.62 5.98 -12.91
C MET A 123 4.09 6.92 -14.02
N LEU A 124 5.40 6.94 -14.30
CA LEU A 124 6.00 7.68 -15.42
C LEU A 124 5.83 6.97 -16.78
N GLY A 125 5.28 5.75 -16.80
CA GLY A 125 5.15 4.95 -18.02
C GLY A 125 6.43 4.21 -18.42
N ASN A 126 7.43 4.12 -17.53
CA ASN A 126 8.66 3.37 -17.78
C ASN A 126 8.42 1.89 -17.46
N ILE A 127 8.07 1.12 -18.49
CA ILE A 127 7.86 -0.32 -18.43
C ILE A 127 9.17 -1.02 -18.81
N LEU A 128 10.16 -0.95 -17.90
CA LEU A 128 11.38 -1.75 -17.96
C LEU A 128 11.55 -2.51 -16.63
#